data_AF-V4BC42-F1
#
_entry.id   AF-V4BC42-F1
#
_cell.length_a   1.000
_cell.length_b   1.000
_cell.length_c   1.000
_cell.angle_alpha   90.00
_cell.angle_beta   90.00
_cell.angle_gamma   90.00
#
_symmetry.space_group_name_H-M   'P 1'
#
loop_
_entity.id
_entity.type
_entity.pdbx_description
1 polymer ?
#
loop_
_entity_poly.entity_id
_entity_poly.type
_entity_poly.pdbx_seq_one_letter_code
_entity_poly.pdbx_strand_id
1 'polypeptide(L)'
;MNRLGNLLIFTSILVFIISVSGTGDRCSYTCYYTEKTRGKCSAWSWNLCTKYRYASKLCYTGCVHGGWSEWDQSLGPCSVSCGDGFQDVNERRECNNPAPANGGNNCEGDDERTSSQSCSEDPCPVNGGWGEWSEWMDTSECDVVCATGSKGQSRTRDCDNPEPSGGGEDCIGDSNESRTIDCNTFSCNDLCVDDVHYIPHRDITKFWQCSNGVAYEMSCPKGTYWNKEIPVCDHITK
;
A
#
# COMPACT_ATOMS: atom_id res chain seq x y z
N MET A 1 -57.92 36.77 -76.67
CA MET A 1 -56.83 35.89 -77.13
C MET A 1 -56.14 35.29 -75.91
N ASN A 2 -55.83 34.00 -76.00
CA ASN A 2 -54.97 33.17 -75.14
C ASN A 2 -55.60 32.52 -73.89
N ARG A 3 -56.03 31.27 -74.13
CA ARG A 3 -56.07 30.15 -73.19
C ARG A 3 -54.64 29.73 -72.80
N LEU A 4 -54.42 29.46 -71.52
CA LEU A 4 -53.46 28.51 -70.92
C LEU A 4 -54.11 28.15 -69.55
N GLY A 5 -54.34 26.93 -69.10
CA GLY A 5 -53.63 25.66 -69.28
C GLY A 5 -53.19 25.16 -67.91
N ASN A 6 -54.01 24.27 -67.30
CA ASN A 6 -53.85 23.41 -66.11
C ASN A 6 -52.53 23.42 -65.30
N LEU A 7 -52.65 23.32 -63.96
CA LEU A 7 -52.07 22.18 -63.22
C LEU A 7 -52.70 22.03 -61.81
N LEU A 8 -53.49 20.98 -61.62
CA LEU A 8 -53.90 20.49 -60.30
C LEU A 8 -52.73 19.71 -59.70
N ILE A 9 -52.12 20.25 -58.64
CA ILE A 9 -51.10 19.54 -57.86
C ILE A 9 -51.84 18.67 -56.85
N PHE A 10 -51.97 17.37 -57.14
CA PHE A 10 -52.30 16.37 -56.12
C PHE A 10 -51.07 16.16 -55.25
N THR A 11 -51.02 16.79 -54.08
CA THR A 11 -50.07 16.41 -53.04
C THR A 11 -50.52 15.06 -52.47
N SER A 12 -50.01 13.97 -53.02
CA SER A 12 -50.12 12.65 -52.40
C SER A 12 -49.46 12.69 -51.04
N ILE A 13 -50.28 12.84 -49.99
CA ILE A 13 -49.86 12.65 -48.61
C ILE A 13 -49.56 11.15 -48.48
N LEU A 14 -48.29 10.80 -48.56
CA LEU A 14 -47.78 9.51 -48.11
C LEU A 14 -47.96 9.47 -46.59
N VAL A 15 -49.13 9.03 -46.13
CA VAL A 15 -49.34 8.60 -44.75
C VAL A 15 -48.55 7.32 -44.60
N PHE A 16 -47.31 7.43 -44.12
CA PHE A 16 -46.63 6.31 -43.52
C PHE A 16 -47.46 5.90 -42.30
N ILE A 17 -48.23 4.83 -42.46
CA ILE A 17 -48.72 4.08 -41.30
C ILE A 17 -47.47 3.46 -40.68
N ILE A 18 -46.84 4.21 -39.76
CA ILE A 18 -45.93 3.63 -38.80
C ILE A 18 -46.83 2.72 -37.97
N SER A 19 -46.89 1.44 -38.33
CA SER A 19 -47.40 0.42 -37.44
C SER A 19 -46.43 0.34 -36.27
N VAL A 20 -46.64 1.20 -35.28
CA VAL A 20 -46.09 1.00 -33.94
C VAL A 20 -46.79 -0.25 -33.43
N SER A 21 -46.21 -1.40 -33.71
CA SER A 21 -46.51 -2.64 -33.03
C SER A 21 -46.06 -2.48 -31.58
N GLY A 22 -46.81 -1.70 -30.81
CA GLY A 22 -46.80 -1.74 -29.37
C GLY A 22 -47.44 -3.05 -28.96
N THR A 23 -46.66 -4.13 -28.92
CA THR A 23 -47.00 -5.31 -28.15
C THR A 23 -46.87 -4.93 -26.68
N GLY A 24 -47.82 -4.13 -26.18
CA GLY A 24 -47.99 -3.98 -24.75
C GLY A 24 -48.38 -5.35 -24.21
N ASP A 25 -47.51 -5.95 -23.41
CA ASP A 25 -47.79 -7.22 -22.77
C ASP A 25 -49.13 -7.10 -22.02
N ARG A 26 -50.07 -7.98 -22.38
CA ARG A 26 -51.40 -8.00 -21.78
C ARG A 26 -51.41 -9.01 -20.67
N CYS A 27 -51.35 -8.52 -19.44
CA CYS A 27 -51.50 -9.37 -18.27
C CYS A 27 -52.97 -9.54 -17.91
N SER A 28 -53.30 -10.72 -17.39
CA SER A 28 -54.65 -11.09 -17.03
C SER A 28 -54.84 -11.08 -15.52
N TYR A 29 -55.94 -10.50 -15.05
CA TYR A 29 -56.37 -10.59 -13.65
C TYR A 29 -57.83 -11.05 -13.59
N THR A 30 -58.23 -11.62 -12.45
CA THR A 30 -59.61 -12.05 -12.22
C THR A 30 -60.44 -10.86 -11.78
N CYS A 31 -61.41 -10.46 -12.60
CA CYS A 31 -62.35 -9.40 -12.27
C CYS A 31 -63.73 -10.00 -11.96
N TYR A 32 -64.38 -9.47 -10.93
CA TYR A 32 -65.69 -9.94 -10.47
C TYR A 32 -66.81 -9.06 -11.05
N TYR A 33 -67.90 -9.69 -11.48
CA TYR A 33 -69.08 -9.00 -12.00
C TYR A 33 -70.35 -9.77 -11.63
N THR A 34 -71.49 -9.09 -11.72
CA THR A 34 -72.80 -9.69 -11.44
C THR A 34 -73.45 -10.20 -12.72
N GLU A 35 -73.73 -11.49 -12.79
CA GLU A 35 -74.50 -12.08 -13.88
C GLU A 35 -75.99 -12.12 -13.57
N LYS A 36 -76.79 -11.69 -14.53
CA LYS A 36 -78.26 -11.75 -14.47
C LYS A 36 -78.74 -13.04 -15.11
N THR A 37 -79.33 -13.93 -14.32
CA THR A 37 -79.95 -15.17 -14.80
C THR A 37 -81.45 -15.16 -14.54
N ARG A 38 -82.24 -15.69 -15.48
CA ARG A 38 -83.69 -15.88 -15.30
C ARG A 38 -83.95 -17.34 -14.99
N GLY A 39 -84.68 -17.61 -13.92
CA GLY A 39 -85.03 -18.97 -13.50
C GLY A 39 -86.41 -19.01 -12.85
N LYS A 40 -86.90 -20.22 -12.59
CA LYS A 40 -88.12 -20.41 -11.78
C LYS A 40 -87.75 -20.23 -10.30
N CYS A 41 -88.57 -19.49 -9.56
CA CYS A 41 -88.46 -19.39 -8.11
C CYS A 41 -89.63 -20.17 -7.47
N SER A 42 -89.31 -21.21 -6.68
CA SER A 42 -90.19 -22.17 -5.97
C SER A 42 -90.52 -23.48 -6.69
N ALA A 43 -90.78 -24.53 -5.90
CA ALA A 43 -90.96 -25.92 -6.35
C ALA A 43 -92.23 -26.16 -7.19
N TRP A 44 -93.17 -25.21 -7.21
CA TRP A 44 -94.48 -25.38 -7.87
C TRP A 44 -94.99 -24.13 -8.61
N SER A 45 -94.14 -23.15 -8.95
CA SER A 45 -94.60 -21.93 -9.66
C SER A 45 -93.88 -21.64 -10.97
N TRP A 46 -94.69 -21.16 -11.93
CA TRP A 46 -94.33 -20.79 -13.31
C TRP A 46 -93.78 -19.36 -13.45
N ASN A 47 -93.61 -18.65 -12.32
CA ASN A 47 -93.12 -17.27 -12.32
C ASN A 47 -91.60 -17.22 -12.56
N LEU A 48 -91.20 -16.48 -13.60
CA LEU A 48 -89.80 -16.20 -13.90
C LEU A 48 -89.29 -15.10 -12.96
N CYS A 49 -88.33 -15.45 -12.12
CA CYS A 49 -87.59 -14.52 -11.27
C CYS A 49 -86.21 -14.22 -11.86
N THR A 50 -85.70 -13.03 -11.58
CA THR A 50 -84.30 -12.70 -11.86
C THR A 50 -83.46 -13.07 -10.64
N LYS A 51 -82.42 -13.89 -10.83
CA LYS A 51 -81.39 -14.16 -9.83
C LYS A 51 -80.07 -13.54 -10.28
N TYR A 52 -79.41 -12.85 -9.37
CA TYR A 52 -78.05 -12.34 -9.57
C TYR A 52 -77.08 -13.33 -8.92
N ARG A 53 -76.02 -13.70 -9.64
CA ARG A 53 -74.89 -14.45 -9.09
C ARG A 53 -73.59 -13.70 -9.32
N TYR A 54 -72.63 -13.85 -8.42
CA TYR A 54 -71.27 -13.38 -8.65
C TYR A 54 -70.57 -14.33 -9.62
N ALA A 55 -70.00 -13.78 -10.68
CA ALA A 55 -69.18 -14.49 -11.64
C ALA A 55 -67.82 -13.80 -11.76
N SER A 56 -66.80 -14.56 -12.09
CA SER A 56 -65.47 -14.06 -12.40
C SER A 56 -65.19 -14.21 -13.89
N LYS A 57 -64.48 -13.23 -14.48
CA LYS A 57 -63.91 -13.35 -15.82
C LYS A 57 -62.47 -12.86 -15.82
N LEU A 58 -61.70 -13.28 -16.81
CA LEU A 58 -60.37 -12.74 -17.06
C LEU A 58 -60.51 -11.36 -17.70
N CYS A 59 -59.99 -10.34 -17.03
CA CYS A 59 -59.82 -9.00 -17.56
C CYS A 59 -58.35 -8.81 -17.96
N TYR A 60 -58.12 -8.07 -19.05
CA TYR A 60 -56.79 -7.76 -19.56
C TYR A 60 -56.52 -6.26 -19.40
N THR A 61 -55.33 -5.94 -18.91
CA THR A 61 -54.82 -4.57 -18.82
C THR A 61 -53.39 -4.54 -19.34
N GLY A 62 -52.87 -3.36 -19.68
CA GLY A 62 -51.43 -3.21 -19.86
C GLY A 62 -50.73 -3.45 -18.53
N CYS A 63 -49.82 -4.42 -18.49
CA CYS A 63 -48.93 -4.59 -17.34
C CYS A 63 -47.67 -3.74 -17.48
N VAL A 64 -47.10 -3.40 -16.32
CA VAL A 64 -45.78 -2.79 -16.23
C VAL A 64 -44.89 -3.84 -15.58
N HIS A 65 -43.96 -4.38 -16.35
CA HIS A 65 -42.94 -5.28 -15.84
C HIS A 65 -41.92 -4.49 -15.01
N GLY A 66 -41.44 -5.10 -13.93
CA GLY A 66 -40.42 -4.51 -13.07
C GLY A 66 -39.12 -4.25 -13.81
N GLY A 67 -38.50 -3.10 -13.54
CA GLY A 67 -37.14 -2.78 -13.94
C GLY A 67 -36.26 -2.50 -12.73
N TRP A 68 -35.03 -2.98 -12.79
CA TRP A 68 -34.03 -2.72 -11.75
C TRP A 68 -33.63 -1.24 -11.73
N SER A 69 -33.46 -0.68 -10.53
CA SER A 69 -32.71 0.55 -10.31
C SER A 69 -31.24 0.34 -10.69
N GLU A 70 -30.51 1.44 -10.77
CA GLU A 70 -29.05 1.38 -10.71
C GLU A 70 -28.59 0.71 -9.42
N TRP A 71 -27.40 0.11 -9.45
CA TRP A 71 -26.76 -0.45 -8.27
C TRP A 71 -26.30 0.67 -7.34
N ASP A 72 -26.81 0.66 -6.11
CA ASP A 72 -26.28 1.43 -4.99
C ASP A 72 -25.06 0.71 -4.40
N GLN A 73 -23.93 1.40 -4.29
CA GLN A 73 -22.66 0.81 -3.90
C GLN A 73 -22.21 1.33 -2.54
N SER A 74 -21.79 0.42 -1.67
CA SER A 74 -21.17 0.75 -0.39
C SER A 74 -19.85 0.01 -0.22
N LEU A 75 -18.84 0.75 0.22
CA LEU A 75 -17.48 0.23 0.39
C LEU A 75 -17.27 -0.24 1.83
N GLY A 76 -16.77 -1.46 1.97
CA GLY A 76 -16.22 -1.97 3.23
C GLY A 76 -14.84 -1.35 3.54
N PRO A 77 -14.29 -1.61 4.73
CA PRO A 77 -12.93 -1.20 5.05
C PRO A 77 -11.90 -1.93 4.16
N CYS A 78 -10.74 -1.30 3.94
CA CYS A 78 -9.61 -1.97 3.31
C CYS A 78 -9.12 -3.12 4.20
N SER A 79 -8.68 -4.22 3.58
CA SER A 79 -8.17 -5.41 4.27
C SER A 79 -6.85 -5.16 5.02
N VAL A 80 -6.17 -4.05 4.69
CA VAL A 80 -4.90 -3.64 5.28
C VAL A 80 -5.05 -2.25 5.88
N SER A 81 -4.21 -1.94 6.86
CA SER A 81 -4.09 -0.59 7.44
C SER A 81 -2.99 0.25 6.77
N CYS A 82 -2.19 -0.37 5.91
CA CYS A 82 -1.11 0.26 5.15
C CYS A 82 -0.82 -0.57 3.89
N GLY A 83 -0.31 0.08 2.85
CA GLY A 83 0.03 -0.55 1.56
C GLY A 83 -1.20 -0.97 0.75
N ASP A 84 -0.99 -1.89 -0.18
CA ASP A 84 -2.03 -2.34 -1.10
C ASP A 84 -2.83 -3.51 -0.50
N GLY A 85 -4.14 -3.45 -0.66
CA GLY A 85 -5.06 -4.48 -0.22
C GLY A 85 -6.32 -4.55 -1.07
N PHE A 86 -7.35 -5.17 -0.50
CA PHE A 86 -8.64 -5.30 -1.13
C PHE A 86 -9.75 -4.87 -0.17
N GLN A 87 -10.82 -4.33 -0.72
CA GLN A 87 -12.03 -3.98 0.02
C GLN A 87 -13.25 -4.57 -0.68
N ASP A 88 -14.26 -4.92 0.11
CA ASP A 88 -15.52 -5.40 -0.40
C ASP A 88 -16.37 -4.24 -0.93
N VAL A 89 -16.98 -4.45 -2.09
CA VAL A 89 -17.98 -3.58 -2.68
C VAL A 89 -19.32 -4.29 -2.56
N ASN A 90 -20.16 -3.79 -1.67
CA ASN A 90 -21.51 -4.31 -1.49
C ASN A 90 -22.46 -3.49 -2.36
N GLU A 91 -23.13 -4.17 -3.28
CA GLU A 91 -24.01 -3.56 -4.27
C GLU A 91 -25.44 -4.02 -4.00
N ARG A 92 -26.37 -3.07 -3.93
CA ARG A 92 -27.80 -3.32 -3.74
C ARG A 92 -28.60 -2.61 -4.82
N ARG A 93 -29.69 -3.20 -5.28
CA ARG A 93 -30.61 -2.56 -6.23
C ARG A 93 -32.06 -2.87 -5.87
N GLU A 94 -32.98 -2.07 -6.36
CA GLU A 94 -34.40 -2.21 -6.11
C GLU A 94 -35.17 -2.41 -7.42
N CYS A 95 -36.25 -3.20 -7.37
CA CYS A 95 -37.12 -3.38 -8.53
C CYS A 95 -38.15 -2.23 -8.60
N ASN A 96 -37.69 -1.01 -8.88
CA ASN A 96 -38.50 0.20 -8.79
C ASN A 96 -38.41 1.12 -10.03
N ASN A 97 -37.68 0.71 -11.08
CA ASN A 97 -37.43 1.53 -12.27
C ASN A 97 -37.81 0.82 -13.60
N PRO A 98 -39.11 0.60 -13.87
CA PRO A 98 -40.27 0.96 -13.05
C PRO A 98 -40.65 -0.14 -12.05
N ALA A 99 -41.43 0.20 -11.03
CA ALA A 99 -42.02 -0.80 -10.14
C ALA A 99 -43.07 -1.67 -10.88
N PRO A 100 -43.12 -3.00 -10.65
CA PRO A 100 -44.13 -3.87 -11.25
C PRO A 100 -45.54 -3.42 -10.89
N ALA A 101 -46.43 -3.36 -11.88
CA ALA A 101 -47.83 -2.99 -11.67
C ALA A 101 -48.77 -3.81 -12.57
N ASN A 102 -50.05 -3.89 -12.16
CA ASN A 102 -51.13 -4.49 -12.95
C ASN A 102 -50.88 -5.95 -13.37
N GLY A 103 -50.25 -6.74 -12.49
CA GLY A 103 -49.92 -8.15 -12.76
C GLY A 103 -48.69 -8.34 -13.65
N GLY A 104 -47.85 -7.31 -13.84
CA GLY A 104 -46.54 -7.44 -14.46
C GLY A 104 -45.57 -8.23 -13.59
N ASN A 105 -44.63 -8.91 -14.25
CA ASN A 105 -43.58 -9.71 -13.61
C ASN A 105 -42.68 -8.86 -12.71
N ASN A 106 -42.21 -9.45 -11.60
CA ASN A 106 -41.14 -8.88 -10.79
C ASN A 106 -39.81 -8.92 -11.56
N CYS A 107 -38.82 -8.16 -11.10
CA CYS A 107 -37.48 -8.21 -11.67
C CYS A 107 -36.85 -9.60 -11.45
N GLU A 108 -36.06 -10.04 -12.43
CA GLU A 108 -35.35 -11.31 -12.40
C GLU A 108 -33.87 -11.10 -12.03
N GLY A 109 -33.33 -11.98 -11.19
CA GLY A 109 -31.96 -11.94 -10.66
C GLY A 109 -31.86 -11.45 -9.22
N ASP A 110 -30.63 -11.40 -8.70
CA ASP A 110 -30.35 -11.02 -7.31
C ASP A 110 -30.47 -9.50 -7.08
N ASP A 111 -30.98 -9.08 -5.93
CA ASP A 111 -31.07 -7.68 -5.49
C ASP A 111 -29.84 -7.21 -4.71
N GLU A 112 -28.95 -8.14 -4.35
CA GLU A 112 -27.70 -7.89 -3.64
C GLU A 112 -26.56 -8.70 -4.27
N ARG A 113 -25.36 -8.09 -4.32
CA ARG A 113 -24.12 -8.80 -4.64
C ARG A 113 -22.93 -8.15 -3.96
N THR A 114 -21.89 -8.95 -3.73
CA THR A 114 -20.61 -8.47 -3.22
C THR A 114 -19.53 -8.75 -4.25
N SER A 115 -18.71 -7.76 -4.53
CA SER A 115 -17.49 -7.90 -5.33
C SER A 115 -16.29 -7.38 -4.53
N SER A 116 -15.08 -7.66 -5.02
CA SER A 116 -13.84 -7.19 -4.39
C SER A 116 -13.13 -6.24 -5.34
N GLN A 117 -12.61 -5.14 -4.80
CA GLN A 117 -11.77 -4.19 -5.55
C GLN A 117 -10.50 -3.86 -4.77
N SER A 118 -9.46 -3.41 -5.48
CA SER A 118 -8.22 -2.95 -4.85
C SER A 118 -8.44 -1.66 -4.06
N CYS A 119 -7.76 -1.56 -2.92
CA CYS A 119 -7.58 -0.33 -2.14
C CYS A 119 -6.09 -0.12 -1.86
N SER A 120 -5.69 1.13 -1.71
CA SER A 120 -4.31 1.50 -1.37
C SER A 120 -4.35 2.47 -0.19
N GLU A 121 -3.72 2.06 0.90
CA GLU A 121 -3.51 2.86 2.09
C GLU A 121 -2.09 3.47 2.08
N ASP A 122 -1.77 4.26 3.10
CA ASP A 122 -0.42 4.82 3.26
C ASP A 122 0.65 3.71 3.29
N PRO A 123 1.89 3.94 2.79
CA PRO A 123 2.95 2.94 2.81
C PRO A 123 3.19 2.37 4.21
N CYS A 124 3.43 1.06 4.30
CA CYS A 124 3.70 0.42 5.57
C CYS A 124 5.02 0.91 6.19
N PRO A 125 5.08 1.06 7.53
CA PRO A 125 6.31 1.39 8.21
C PRO A 125 7.34 0.28 7.99
N VAL A 126 8.55 0.68 7.59
CA VAL A 126 9.72 -0.19 7.49
C VAL A 126 10.69 0.23 8.58
N ASN A 127 10.95 -0.65 9.54
CA ASN A 127 11.91 -0.39 10.60
C ASN A 127 13.34 -0.55 10.07
N GLY A 128 14.23 0.30 10.54
CA GLY A 128 15.65 0.31 10.22
C GLY A 128 16.36 -0.98 10.58
N GLY A 129 17.24 -1.42 9.68
CA GLY A 129 18.20 -2.47 9.94
C GLY A 129 19.62 -1.98 9.69
N TRP A 130 20.53 -2.43 10.55
CA TRP A 130 21.95 -2.10 10.40
C TRP A 130 22.52 -2.71 9.12
N GLY A 131 23.19 -1.88 8.33
CA GLY A 131 24.12 -2.32 7.31
C GLY A 131 25.33 -3.04 7.90
N GLU A 132 26.17 -3.55 7.00
CA GLU A 132 27.44 -4.15 7.38
C GLU A 132 28.36 -3.11 8.03
N TRP A 133 29.17 -3.55 8.99
CA TRP A 133 30.20 -2.69 9.55
C TRP A 133 31.26 -2.37 8.49
N SER A 134 31.73 -1.13 8.48
CA SER A 134 32.93 -0.74 7.75
C SER A 134 34.15 -1.54 8.23
N GLU A 135 35.19 -1.58 7.40
CA GLU A 135 36.49 -2.06 7.85
C GLU A 135 37.01 -1.21 9.02
N TRP A 136 37.85 -1.83 9.86
CA TRP A 136 38.53 -1.13 10.95
C TRP A 136 39.56 -0.18 10.37
N MET A 137 39.43 1.11 10.67
CA MET A 137 40.39 2.14 10.31
C MET A 137 41.24 2.51 11.53
N ASP A 138 42.54 2.69 11.31
CA ASP A 138 43.44 3.18 12.36
C ASP A 138 43.12 4.65 12.68
N THR A 139 42.89 4.97 13.95
CA THR A 139 42.62 6.34 14.43
C THR A 139 43.86 7.01 15.00
N SER A 140 44.90 6.23 15.27
CA SER A 140 46.20 6.71 15.71
C SER A 140 47.31 5.89 15.08
N GLU A 141 48.50 6.48 14.98
CA GLU A 141 49.72 5.71 14.77
C GLU A 141 50.01 4.84 16.00
N CYS A 142 50.94 3.89 15.86
CA CYS A 142 51.44 3.12 16.98
C CYS A 142 52.23 4.04 17.92
N ASP A 143 51.99 3.92 19.22
CA ASP A 143 52.67 4.73 20.26
C ASP A 143 54.19 4.50 20.32
N VAL A 144 54.66 3.34 19.88
CA VAL A 144 56.08 2.98 19.78
C VAL A 144 56.42 2.44 18.41
N VAL A 145 57.68 2.55 18.02
CA VAL A 145 58.20 1.99 16.76
C VAL A 145 58.72 0.56 16.90
N CYS A 146 58.95 0.08 18.11
CA CYS A 146 59.38 -1.28 18.44
C CYS A 146 58.95 -1.61 19.87
N ALA A 147 59.03 -2.90 20.24
CA ALA A 147 58.34 -3.47 21.39
C ALA A 147 56.81 -3.34 21.28
N THR A 148 56.07 -4.11 22.09
CA THR A 148 54.60 -4.13 22.00
C THR A 148 53.99 -2.77 22.31
N GLY A 149 53.56 -2.11 21.23
CA GLY A 149 52.85 -0.85 21.18
C GLY A 149 51.33 -1.02 21.20
N SER A 150 50.61 0.10 21.18
CA SER A 150 49.16 0.14 21.06
C SER A 150 48.71 1.24 20.09
N LYS A 151 47.69 0.94 19.29
CA LYS A 151 47.04 1.91 18.39
C LYS A 151 45.51 1.82 18.49
N GLY A 152 44.84 2.94 18.26
CA GLY A 152 43.39 2.99 18.18
C GLY A 152 42.86 2.56 16.81
N GLN A 153 41.73 1.89 16.80
CA GLN A 153 40.94 1.64 15.60
C GLN A 153 39.47 2.02 15.82
N SER A 154 38.81 2.47 14.76
CA SER A 154 37.36 2.69 14.73
C SER A 154 36.73 2.14 13.47
N ARG A 155 35.44 1.79 13.57
CA ARG A 155 34.59 1.47 12.43
C ARG A 155 33.20 2.05 12.62
N THR A 156 32.45 2.17 11.54
CA THR A 156 31.09 2.70 11.51
C THR A 156 30.17 1.77 10.74
N ARG A 157 28.86 1.91 10.94
CA ARG A 157 27.83 1.26 10.14
C ARG A 157 26.67 2.22 9.94
N ASP A 158 25.96 2.05 8.85
CA ASP A 158 24.81 2.87 8.49
C ASP A 158 23.49 2.11 8.74
N CYS A 159 22.40 2.83 8.98
CA CYS A 159 21.08 2.26 9.16
C CYS A 159 20.35 2.18 7.81
N ASP A 160 20.84 1.32 6.92
CA ASP A 160 20.46 1.29 5.50
C ASP A 160 20.04 -0.10 5.00
N ASN A 161 19.92 -1.10 5.89
CA ASN A 161 19.60 -2.48 5.50
C ASN A 161 18.51 -3.13 6.39
N PRO A 162 17.24 -2.72 6.25
CA PRO A 162 16.75 -1.68 5.33
C PRO A 162 16.80 -0.27 5.95
N GLU A 163 16.73 0.77 5.11
CA GLU A 163 16.56 2.15 5.56
C GLU A 163 15.14 2.35 6.16
N PRO A 164 15.01 3.01 7.33
CA PRO A 164 13.70 3.31 7.92
C PRO A 164 12.82 4.15 6.99
N SER A 165 11.55 3.78 6.83
CA SER A 165 10.59 4.55 6.04
C SER A 165 9.15 4.35 6.51
N GLY A 166 8.21 5.17 6.01
CA GLY A 166 6.79 5.04 6.35
C GLY A 166 6.47 5.23 7.84
N GLY A 167 7.32 5.96 8.57
CA GLY A 167 7.20 6.11 10.03
C GLY A 167 7.71 4.91 10.84
N GLY A 168 8.49 4.01 10.22
CA GLY A 168 9.19 2.94 10.94
C GLY A 168 10.30 3.47 11.85
N GLU A 169 10.69 2.63 12.81
CA GLU A 169 11.67 2.97 13.84
C GLU A 169 13.10 2.99 13.30
N ASP A 170 13.95 3.83 13.89
CA ASP A 170 15.39 3.88 13.59
C ASP A 170 16.13 2.66 14.16
N CYS A 171 17.35 2.41 13.70
CA CYS A 171 18.17 1.30 14.16
C CYS A 171 18.53 1.43 15.65
N ILE A 172 18.41 0.32 16.37
CA ILE A 172 18.73 0.26 17.81
C ILE A 172 20.21 -0.10 18.00
N GLY A 173 20.93 0.72 18.76
CA GLY A 173 22.33 0.53 19.14
C GLY A 173 23.26 1.59 18.57
N ASP A 174 24.57 1.40 18.74
CA ASP A 174 25.57 2.38 18.31
C ASP A 174 25.92 2.22 16.82
N SER A 175 26.11 3.35 16.13
CA SER A 175 26.58 3.42 14.73
C SER A 175 28.11 3.45 14.61
N ASN A 176 28.82 3.54 15.73
CA ASN A 176 30.27 3.56 15.79
C ASN A 176 30.80 2.55 16.81
N GLU A 177 32.00 2.06 16.56
CA GLU A 177 32.71 1.19 17.48
C GLU A 177 34.19 1.55 17.46
N SER A 178 34.80 1.60 18.65
CA SER A 178 36.22 1.90 18.83
C SER A 178 36.91 0.84 19.66
N ARG A 179 38.15 0.51 19.31
CA ARG A 179 39.00 -0.42 20.08
C ARG A 179 40.45 0.00 20.08
N THR A 180 41.22 -0.55 21.01
CA THR A 180 42.69 -0.46 21.02
C THR A 180 43.26 -1.83 20.70
N ILE A 181 44.23 -1.88 19.80
CA ILE A 181 44.94 -3.12 19.44
C ILE A 181 46.45 -2.95 19.59
N ASP A 182 47.15 -4.07 19.76
CA ASP A 182 48.61 -4.09 19.81
C ASP A 182 49.22 -3.86 18.42
N CYS A 183 50.38 -3.19 18.39
CA CYS A 183 51.15 -2.92 17.18
C CYS A 183 52.65 -3.01 17.45
N ASN A 184 53.46 -3.10 16.38
CA ASN A 184 54.92 -3.12 16.42
C ASN A 184 55.55 -4.12 17.41
N THR A 185 55.02 -5.34 17.47
CA THR A 185 55.40 -6.38 18.44
C THR A 185 56.81 -6.99 18.28
N PHE A 186 57.66 -6.40 17.44
CA PHE A 186 59.03 -6.86 17.20
C PHE A 186 60.03 -6.24 18.19
N SER A 187 61.22 -6.83 18.31
CA SER A 187 62.21 -6.38 19.28
C SER A 187 62.87 -5.07 18.83
N CYS A 188 63.17 -4.18 19.78
CA CYS A 188 63.94 -2.96 19.46
C CYS A 188 65.37 -3.24 18.98
N ASN A 189 65.92 -4.42 19.28
CA ASN A 189 67.20 -4.85 18.72
C ASN A 189 67.14 -5.00 17.19
N ASP A 190 65.98 -5.37 16.64
CA ASP A 190 65.81 -5.60 15.19
C ASP A 190 65.93 -4.29 14.39
N LEU A 191 65.85 -3.13 15.05
CA LEU A 191 66.03 -1.81 14.45
C LEU A 191 67.47 -1.28 14.56
N CYS A 192 68.36 -1.93 15.31
CA CYS A 192 69.74 -1.47 15.49
C CYS A 192 70.66 -2.07 14.41
N VAL A 193 70.85 -1.35 13.30
CA VAL A 193 71.76 -1.76 12.21
C VAL A 193 73.04 -0.93 12.28
N ASP A 194 74.10 -1.49 12.89
CA ASP A 194 75.53 -1.08 12.99
C ASP A 194 75.92 0.39 13.29
N ASP A 195 74.99 1.35 13.21
CA ASP A 195 75.17 2.77 13.51
C ASP A 195 74.51 3.15 14.84
N VAL A 196 75.09 4.16 15.51
CA VAL A 196 74.54 4.72 16.75
C VAL A 196 73.34 5.61 16.41
N HIS A 197 72.14 5.10 16.68
CA HIS A 197 70.88 5.83 16.59
C HIS A 197 70.03 5.65 17.85
N TYR A 198 69.03 6.51 18.04
CA TYR A 198 68.16 6.55 19.21
C TYR A 198 66.72 6.25 18.83
N ILE A 199 66.07 5.35 19.56
CA ILE A 199 64.70 4.93 19.29
C ILE A 199 63.78 5.45 20.41
N PRO A 200 62.63 6.09 20.09
CA PRO A 200 61.65 6.50 21.08
C PRO A 200 61.15 5.32 21.93
N HIS A 201 60.95 5.56 23.22
CA HIS A 201 60.36 4.59 24.15
C HIS A 201 58.93 5.03 24.53
N ARG A 202 58.06 4.08 24.88
CA ARG A 202 56.66 4.36 25.31
C ARG A 202 56.60 5.35 26.48
N ASP A 203 57.46 5.13 27.45
CA ASP A 203 57.73 6.06 28.54
C ASP A 203 58.64 7.18 28.03
N ILE A 204 58.11 8.40 27.97
CA ILE A 204 58.80 9.62 27.53
C ILE A 204 59.97 10.02 28.43
N THR A 205 60.15 9.38 29.60
CA THR A 205 61.33 9.58 30.46
C THR A 205 62.49 8.64 30.08
N LYS A 206 62.30 7.77 29.07
CA LYS A 206 63.28 6.81 28.60
C LYS A 206 63.46 6.89 27.08
N PHE A 207 64.52 6.26 26.60
CA PHE A 207 64.80 6.07 25.18
C PHE A 207 65.70 4.85 24.99
N TRP A 208 65.71 4.29 23.79
CA TRP A 208 66.68 3.23 23.45
C TRP A 208 67.89 3.84 22.75
N GLN A 209 69.09 3.42 23.15
CA GLN A 209 70.33 3.73 22.46
C GLN A 209 70.86 2.47 21.78
N CYS A 210 71.01 2.50 20.46
CA CYS A 210 71.65 1.42 19.72
C CYS A 210 73.18 1.49 19.86
N SER A 211 73.80 0.37 20.21
CA SER A 211 75.26 0.20 20.16
C SER A 211 75.62 -1.24 19.82
N ASN A 212 76.45 -1.45 18.80
CA ASN A 212 76.88 -2.78 18.33
C ASN A 212 75.71 -3.76 18.07
N GLY A 213 74.63 -3.30 17.44
CA GLY A 213 73.45 -4.12 17.13
C GLY A 213 72.53 -4.44 18.31
N VAL A 214 72.76 -3.83 19.48
CA VAL A 214 71.94 -4.02 20.68
C VAL A 214 71.29 -2.70 21.09
N ALA A 215 69.99 -2.74 21.37
CA ALA A 215 69.23 -1.63 21.94
C ALA A 215 69.37 -1.63 23.46
N TYR A 216 69.98 -0.59 24.02
CA TYR A 216 70.11 -0.39 25.45
C TYR A 216 69.03 0.59 25.93
N GLU A 217 68.26 0.20 26.95
CA GLU A 217 67.29 1.10 27.57
C GLU A 217 68.03 2.15 28.42
N MET A 218 67.80 3.42 28.10
CA MET A 218 68.38 4.56 28.79
C MET A 218 67.26 5.39 29.44
N SER A 219 67.56 5.99 30.59
CA SER A 219 66.64 6.91 31.28
C SER A 219 67.17 8.34 31.20
N CYS A 220 66.27 9.29 30.93
CA CYS A 220 66.58 10.70 31.01
C CYS A 220 66.87 11.12 32.47
N PRO A 221 67.67 12.18 32.68
CA PRO A 221 67.80 12.82 33.98
C PRO A 221 66.45 13.18 34.60
N LYS A 222 66.39 13.23 35.93
CA LYS A 222 65.14 13.54 36.64
C LYS A 222 64.59 14.89 36.22
N GLY A 223 63.33 14.92 35.80
CA GLY A 223 62.62 16.14 35.37
C GLY A 223 62.84 16.51 33.90
N THR A 224 63.56 15.71 33.13
CA THR A 224 63.67 15.83 31.67
C THR A 224 63.02 14.64 30.97
N TYR A 225 62.72 14.84 29.69
CA TYR A 225 61.93 13.96 28.84
C TYR A 225 62.61 13.84 27.47
N TRP A 226 62.52 12.67 26.86
CA TRP A 226 63.12 12.40 25.56
C TRP A 226 62.41 13.19 24.46
N ASN A 227 63.14 14.07 23.79
CA ASN A 227 62.66 14.75 22.58
C ASN A 227 63.07 13.93 21.35
N LYS A 228 62.10 13.48 20.56
CA LYS A 228 62.35 12.66 19.35
C LYS A 228 62.78 13.49 18.14
N GLU A 229 62.51 14.79 18.12
CA GLU A 229 62.86 15.70 17.01
C GLU A 229 64.32 16.14 17.09
N ILE A 230 64.76 16.45 18.30
CA ILE A 230 66.16 16.70 18.65
C ILE A 230 66.57 15.62 19.65
N PRO A 231 67.30 14.56 19.26
CA PRO A 231 67.51 13.34 20.05
C PRO A 231 68.32 13.58 21.34
N VAL A 232 67.70 14.27 22.30
CA VAL A 232 68.23 14.73 23.58
C VAL A 232 67.11 14.73 24.63
N CYS A 233 67.49 14.60 25.91
CA CYS A 233 66.57 14.78 27.02
C CYS A 233 66.46 16.27 27.36
N ASP A 234 65.26 16.83 27.26
CA ASP A 234 64.97 18.25 27.56
C ASP A 234 63.76 18.37 28.49
N HIS A 235 63.56 19.53 29.09
CA HIS A 235 62.34 19.84 29.83
C HIS A 235 61.17 20.02 28.85
N ILE A 236 59.96 19.57 29.23
CA ILE A 236 58.76 19.81 28.44
C ILE A 236 58.57 21.32 28.33
N THR A 237 58.74 21.86 27.12
CA THR A 237 58.27 23.19 26.78
C THR A 237 56.75 23.12 26.62
N LYS A 238 56.04 23.96 27.38
CA LYS A 238 54.59 24.14 27.23
C LYS A 238 54.26 24.83 25.91
#